data_AF-A0A5A5R8L9-F1
#
_entry.id   AF-A0A5A5R8L9-F1
#
_cell.length_a   1.000
_cell.length_b   1.000
_cell.length_c   1.000
_cell.angle_alpha   90.00
_cell.angle_beta   90.00
_cell.angle_gamma   90.00
#
_symmetry.space_group_name_H-M   'P 1'
#
loop_
_entity.id
_entity.type
_entity.pdbx_description
1 polymer ?
#
loop_
_entity_poly.entity_id
_entity_poly.type
_entity_poly.pdbx_seq_one_letter_code
_entity_poly.pdbx_strand_id
1 'polypeptide(L)'
;MSTGGSSLKDIDDLVIFFENRNVPLAINHCVSLYPSEDSELEMNQIDYLKNRYPNHVIGFSTHEYTDWTSSMLIAYAKGARTFERHIDIEMDGVPVSPYCSLPEQVDIWFKAFQKAKEMCGAPGTQKRMPPEREIKYLDALVRGVYAKRDLPEGYILNHDRLNEDLYLAVPLQKGQISCRELMSGEILTRACNKDEPIMIDSIDSPYSTNDSLRKIIYQRGL
;
A
#
# COMPACT_ATOMS: atom_id res chain seq x y z
N MET A 1 28.56 6.84 -0.13
CA MET A 1 29.32 7.26 -1.32
C MET A 1 28.33 7.76 -2.35
N SER A 2 28.54 8.95 -2.90
CA SER A 2 27.63 9.56 -3.88
C SER A 2 28.15 9.31 -5.29
N THR A 3 27.26 8.90 -6.20
CA THR A 3 27.65 8.38 -7.54
C THR A 3 27.49 9.41 -8.67
N GLY A 4 27.37 10.70 -8.34
CA GLY A 4 27.17 11.76 -9.34
C GLY A 4 28.34 11.83 -10.33
N GLY A 5 28.04 11.77 -11.62
CA GLY A 5 29.04 11.79 -12.70
C GLY A 5 29.96 10.56 -12.78
N SER A 6 29.77 9.54 -11.93
CA SER A 6 30.58 8.32 -11.95
C SER A 6 30.13 7.38 -13.06
N SER A 7 31.07 6.65 -13.69
CA SER A 7 30.69 5.60 -14.63
C SER A 7 30.14 4.38 -13.89
N LEU A 8 29.31 3.57 -14.55
CA LEU A 8 28.80 2.34 -13.96
C LEU A 8 29.93 1.40 -13.48
N LYS A 9 31.00 1.31 -14.26
CA LYS A 9 32.18 0.50 -13.94
C LYS A 9 32.85 0.95 -12.65
N ASP A 10 32.98 2.26 -12.44
CA ASP A 10 33.60 2.78 -11.21
C ASP A 10 32.77 2.46 -9.97
N ILE A 11 31.44 2.54 -10.11
CA ILE A 11 30.52 2.16 -9.03
C ILE A 11 30.65 0.67 -8.71
N ASP A 12 30.68 -0.19 -9.74
CA ASP A 12 30.85 -1.64 -9.58
C ASP A 12 32.16 -2.01 -8.90
N ASP A 13 33.28 -1.44 -9.38
CA ASP A 13 34.61 -1.70 -8.84
C ASP A 13 34.69 -1.29 -7.36
N LEU A 14 34.05 -0.18 -7.00
CA LEU A 14 34.01 0.30 -5.62
C LEU A 14 33.12 -0.60 -4.75
N VAL A 15 31.95 -1.03 -5.23
CA VAL A 15 31.10 -1.99 -4.51
C VAL A 15 31.87 -3.28 -4.22
N ILE A 16 32.50 -3.87 -5.25
CA ILE A 16 33.32 -5.08 -5.11
C ILE A 16 34.47 -4.88 -4.11
N PHE A 17 35.13 -3.71 -4.13
CA PHE A 17 36.21 -3.39 -3.20
C PHE A 17 35.77 -3.44 -1.73
N PHE A 18 34.59 -2.88 -1.42
CA PHE A 18 34.02 -2.84 -0.08
C PHE A 18 33.45 -4.20 0.35
N GLU A 19 32.75 -4.90 -0.54
CA GLU A 19 32.22 -6.25 -0.30
C GLU A 19 33.34 -7.24 0.04
N ASN A 20 34.43 -7.25 -0.72
CA ASN A 20 35.59 -8.12 -0.46
C ASN A 20 36.24 -7.88 0.92
N ARG A 21 35.99 -6.73 1.53
CA ARG A 21 36.51 -6.35 2.86
C ARG A 21 35.45 -6.46 3.95
N ASN A 22 34.24 -6.87 3.62
CA ASN A 22 33.08 -6.87 4.51
C ASN A 22 32.85 -5.50 5.19
N VAL A 23 33.09 -4.40 4.47
CA VAL A 23 32.85 -3.04 4.97
C VAL A 23 31.46 -2.58 4.49
N PRO A 24 30.53 -2.25 5.40
CA PRO A 24 29.21 -1.75 5.01
C PRO A 24 29.31 -0.50 4.15
N LEU A 25 28.59 -0.50 3.03
CA LEU A 25 28.56 0.60 2.05
C LEU A 25 27.12 1.04 1.80
N ALA A 26 26.90 2.35 1.90
CA ALA A 26 25.71 3.02 1.40
C ALA A 26 26.03 3.79 0.11
N ILE A 27 25.13 3.73 -0.87
CA ILE A 27 25.30 4.27 -2.21
C ILE A 27 24.20 5.31 -2.45
N ASN A 28 24.57 6.58 -2.62
CA ASN A 28 23.62 7.67 -2.86
C ASN A 28 23.53 7.96 -4.36
N HIS A 29 22.30 7.96 -4.90
CA HIS A 29 22.01 8.65 -6.16
C HIS A 29 22.30 10.15 -5.97
N CYS A 30 22.94 10.76 -6.97
CA CYS A 30 23.31 12.17 -6.93
C CYS A 30 23.51 12.73 -8.35
N VAL A 31 23.26 14.02 -8.51
CA VAL A 31 23.55 14.80 -9.72
C VAL A 31 24.56 15.88 -9.34
N SER A 32 25.71 15.91 -10.00
CA SER A 32 26.83 16.81 -9.68
C SER A 32 26.69 18.20 -10.33
N LEU A 33 25.48 18.78 -10.29
CA LEU A 33 25.19 20.16 -10.73
C LEU A 33 24.79 21.02 -9.52
N TYR A 34 25.30 22.25 -9.46
CA TYR A 34 25.21 23.12 -8.28
C TYR A 34 24.72 24.53 -8.67
N PRO A 35 23.40 24.81 -8.63
CA PRO A 35 22.31 23.89 -8.28
C PRO A 35 21.91 22.96 -9.42
N SER A 36 21.07 21.97 -9.12
CA SER A 36 20.41 21.09 -10.10
C SER A 36 18.95 21.53 -10.33
N GLU A 37 18.49 21.52 -11.57
CA GLU A 37 17.08 21.74 -11.93
C GLU A 37 16.22 20.49 -11.67
N ASP A 38 14.92 20.64 -11.45
CA ASP A 38 13.99 19.54 -11.15
C ASP A 38 14.04 18.42 -12.21
N SER A 39 14.13 18.81 -13.48
CA SER A 39 14.20 17.88 -14.63
C SER A 39 15.50 17.09 -14.69
N GLU A 40 16.55 17.54 -14.00
CA GLU A 40 17.88 16.92 -14.03
C GLU A 40 18.05 15.89 -12.92
N LEU A 41 17.18 15.89 -11.90
CA LEU A 41 17.32 15.05 -10.71
C LEU A 41 17.29 13.55 -11.02
N GLU A 42 16.66 13.14 -12.12
CA GLU A 42 16.70 11.75 -12.64
C GLU A 42 16.42 10.69 -11.55
N MET A 43 15.42 10.93 -10.69
CA MET A 43 15.22 10.16 -9.46
C MET A 43 14.90 8.66 -9.67
N ASN A 44 14.56 8.24 -10.89
CA ASN A 44 14.45 6.83 -11.25
C ASN A 44 15.78 6.05 -11.11
N GLN A 45 16.92 6.75 -11.06
CA GLN A 45 18.21 6.12 -10.76
C GLN A 45 18.25 5.48 -9.37
N ILE A 46 17.41 5.90 -8.42
CA ILE A 46 17.26 5.23 -7.12
C ILE A 46 16.77 3.78 -7.31
N ASP A 47 15.82 3.54 -8.21
CA ASP A 47 15.32 2.20 -8.50
C ASP A 47 16.40 1.35 -9.21
N TYR A 48 17.12 1.97 -10.15
CA TYR A 48 18.24 1.34 -10.84
C TYR A 48 19.29 0.84 -9.85
N LEU A 49 19.75 1.71 -8.93
CA LEU A 49 20.74 1.36 -7.92
C LEU A 49 20.23 0.29 -6.95
N LYS A 50 18.96 0.36 -6.52
CA LYS A 50 18.35 -0.67 -5.67
C LYS A 50 18.31 -2.05 -6.34
N ASN A 51 17.96 -2.10 -7.62
CA ASN A 51 17.91 -3.35 -8.35
C ASN A 51 19.31 -3.93 -8.60
N ARG A 52 20.30 -3.07 -8.84
CA ARG A 52 21.68 -3.47 -9.10
C ARG A 52 22.43 -3.92 -7.83
N TYR A 53 22.20 -3.22 -6.72
CA TYR A 53 22.90 -3.43 -5.46
C TYR A 53 21.91 -3.74 -4.32
N PRO A 54 21.16 -4.86 -4.39
CA PRO A 54 20.05 -5.14 -3.47
C PRO A 54 20.48 -5.36 -2.01
N ASN A 55 21.75 -5.68 -1.78
CA ASN A 55 22.33 -5.88 -0.45
C ASN A 55 22.87 -4.58 0.17
N HIS A 56 22.79 -3.46 -0.54
CA HIS A 56 23.31 -2.18 -0.09
C HIS A 56 22.20 -1.20 0.26
N VAL A 57 22.50 -0.31 1.21
CA VAL A 57 21.63 0.82 1.52
C VAL A 57 21.74 1.83 0.39
N ILE A 58 20.62 2.11 -0.28
CA ILE A 58 20.57 3.15 -1.31
C ILE A 58 20.06 4.45 -0.70
N GLY A 59 20.62 5.57 -1.10
CA GLY A 59 20.23 6.90 -0.65
C GLY A 59 20.10 7.92 -1.76
N PHE A 60 19.89 9.17 -1.35
CA PHE A 60 19.71 10.31 -2.23
C PHE A 60 20.48 11.52 -1.68
N SER A 61 21.37 12.06 -2.50
CA SER A 61 22.12 13.30 -2.25
C SER A 61 21.72 14.33 -3.29
N THR A 62 21.22 15.50 -2.86
CA THR A 62 20.65 16.50 -3.77
C THR A 62 21.29 17.89 -3.63
N HIS A 63 21.24 18.62 -4.74
CA HIS A 63 21.68 20.01 -4.89
C HIS A 63 20.58 20.87 -5.54
N GLU A 64 19.33 20.41 -5.48
CA GLU A 64 18.15 21.16 -5.93
C GLU A 64 17.90 22.39 -5.04
N TYR A 65 17.13 23.35 -5.53
CA TYR A 65 16.93 24.64 -4.86
C TYR A 65 15.50 25.22 -4.97
N THR A 66 14.64 24.56 -5.73
CA THR A 66 13.26 24.99 -6.03
C THR A 66 12.26 24.55 -4.97
N ASP A 67 12.50 23.39 -4.34
CA ASP A 67 11.64 22.77 -3.34
C ASP A 67 12.46 21.95 -2.30
N TRP A 68 11.87 21.71 -1.14
CA TRP A 68 12.39 20.91 -0.03
C TRP A 68 11.45 19.77 0.38
N THR A 69 10.36 19.55 -0.35
CA THR A 69 9.36 18.52 -0.01
C THR A 69 9.36 17.38 -1.03
N SER A 70 9.20 17.67 -2.31
CA SER A 70 8.85 16.70 -3.35
C SER A 70 9.92 15.64 -3.55
N SER A 71 11.18 16.04 -3.68
CA SER A 71 12.30 15.10 -3.86
C SER A 71 12.45 14.18 -2.65
N MET A 72 12.23 14.68 -1.44
CA MET A 72 12.26 13.87 -0.22
C MET A 72 11.16 12.81 -0.23
N LEU A 73 9.93 13.19 -0.54
CA LEU A 73 8.80 12.26 -0.64
C LEU A 73 9.07 11.18 -1.71
N ILE A 74 9.51 11.60 -2.91
CA ILE A 74 9.77 10.71 -4.04
C ILE A 74 10.93 9.76 -3.73
N ALA A 75 12.06 10.27 -3.23
CA ALA A 75 13.24 9.47 -2.92
C ALA A 75 12.93 8.42 -1.83
N TYR A 76 12.22 8.82 -0.78
CA TYR A 76 11.79 7.89 0.27
C TYR A 76 10.89 6.79 -0.28
N ALA A 77 9.89 7.15 -1.08
CA ALA A 77 8.94 6.21 -1.70
C ALA A 77 9.63 5.23 -2.67
N LYS A 78 10.65 5.70 -3.41
CA LYS A 78 11.50 4.86 -4.27
C LYS A 78 12.42 3.94 -3.47
N GLY A 79 12.63 4.22 -2.19
CA GLY A 79 13.34 3.34 -1.26
C GLY A 79 14.71 3.84 -0.84
N ALA A 80 15.03 5.12 -1.05
CA ALA A 80 16.20 5.74 -0.43
C ALA A 80 16.08 5.68 1.11
N ARG A 81 17.20 5.42 1.79
CA ARG A 81 17.31 5.26 3.25
C ARG A 81 18.45 6.08 3.86
N THR A 82 19.28 6.70 3.04
CA THR A 82 20.20 7.77 3.42
C THR A 82 19.86 9.02 2.63
N PHE A 83 19.97 10.18 3.25
CA PHE A 83 19.60 11.47 2.65
C PHE A 83 20.66 12.50 2.97
N GLU A 84 21.10 13.25 1.96
CA GLU A 84 22.19 14.21 2.06
C GLU A 84 21.83 15.50 1.30
N ARG A 85 22.16 16.64 1.90
CA ARG A 85 21.97 17.98 1.32
C ARG A 85 22.92 18.97 1.98
N HIS A 86 23.30 20.01 1.25
CA HIS A 86 24.06 21.13 1.80
C HIS A 86 23.18 22.03 2.67
N ILE A 87 23.72 22.51 3.78
CA ILE A 87 23.05 23.39 4.74
C ILE A 87 24.01 24.52 5.07
N ASP A 88 23.50 25.76 5.13
CA ASP A 88 24.29 26.94 5.47
C ASP A 88 23.41 28.01 6.13
N ILE A 89 24.03 29.07 6.64
CA ILE A 89 23.36 30.25 7.21
C ILE A 89 23.93 31.53 6.61
N GLU A 90 23.11 32.58 6.53
CA GLU A 90 23.64 33.90 6.20
C GLU A 90 24.51 34.41 7.36
N MET A 91 25.77 34.70 7.05
CA MET A 91 26.74 35.21 8.00
C MET A 91 27.44 36.42 7.42
N ASP A 92 27.56 37.50 8.21
CA ASP A 92 28.29 38.73 7.86
C ASP A 92 27.89 39.35 6.51
N GLY A 93 26.61 39.20 6.11
CA GLY A 93 26.07 39.74 4.85
C GLY A 93 26.46 38.94 3.61
N VAL A 94 27.04 37.75 3.77
CA VAL A 94 27.30 36.82 2.66
C VAL A 94 26.04 35.98 2.42
N PRO A 95 25.43 36.03 1.22
CA PRO A 95 24.26 35.22 0.91
C PRO A 95 24.62 33.74 0.79
N VAL A 96 23.69 32.88 1.17
CA VAL A 96 23.82 31.43 1.05
C VAL A 96 23.83 31.01 -0.43
N SER A 97 24.69 30.06 -0.79
CA SER A 97 24.73 29.53 -2.16
C SER A 97 23.40 28.84 -2.51
N PRO A 98 22.88 28.96 -3.76
CA PRO A 98 21.55 28.45 -4.11
C PRO A 98 21.31 26.96 -3.83
N TYR A 99 22.35 26.12 -3.87
CA TYR A 99 22.26 24.68 -3.61
C TYR A 99 22.33 24.32 -2.10
N CYS A 100 22.56 25.30 -1.23
CA CYS A 100 22.54 25.15 0.23
C CYS A 100 21.16 25.49 0.78
N SER A 101 20.74 24.78 1.82
CA SER A 101 19.47 25.02 2.50
C SER A 101 19.65 25.81 3.78
N LEU A 102 18.76 26.76 4.03
CA LEU A 102 18.65 27.46 5.31
C LEU A 102 18.01 26.55 6.38
N PRO A 103 18.21 26.82 7.69
CA PRO A 103 17.66 25.99 8.76
C PRO A 103 16.15 25.75 8.70
N GLU A 104 15.36 26.75 8.33
CA GLU A 104 13.91 26.64 8.16
C GLU A 104 13.51 25.75 6.97
N GLN A 105 14.32 25.72 5.92
CA GLN A 105 14.11 24.82 4.77
C GLN A 105 14.46 23.38 5.14
N VAL A 106 15.48 23.19 5.97
CA VAL A 106 15.84 21.87 6.53
C VAL A 106 14.74 21.34 7.44
N ASP A 107 14.07 22.19 8.22
CA ASP A 107 12.89 21.81 9.00
C ASP A 107 11.74 21.32 8.10
N ILE A 108 11.47 22.00 6.97
CA ILE A 108 10.52 21.52 5.95
C ILE A 108 10.93 20.14 5.43
N TRP A 109 12.21 19.97 5.12
CA TRP A 109 12.76 18.71 4.59
C TRP A 109 12.61 17.54 5.57
N PHE A 110 12.86 17.76 6.87
CA PHE A 110 12.62 16.75 7.91
C PHE A 110 11.14 16.44 8.10
N LYS A 111 10.26 17.43 8.05
CA LYS A 111 8.80 17.22 8.09
C LYS A 111 8.34 16.40 6.89
N ALA A 112 8.88 16.67 5.70
CA ALA A 112 8.62 15.87 4.50
C ALA A 112 9.08 14.42 4.67
N PHE A 113 10.27 14.17 5.23
CA PHE A 113 10.75 12.83 5.55
C PHE A 113 9.78 12.08 6.49
N GLN A 114 9.36 12.72 7.59
CA GLN A 114 8.42 12.10 8.53
C GLN A 114 7.08 11.81 7.86
N LYS A 115 6.62 12.73 6.99
CA LYS A 115 5.38 12.55 6.24
C LYS A 115 5.47 11.39 5.24
N ALA A 116 6.58 11.27 4.52
CA ALA A 116 6.82 10.15 3.62
C ALA A 116 6.80 8.82 4.39
N LYS A 117 7.50 8.77 5.52
CA LYS A 117 7.52 7.59 6.40
C LYS A 117 6.12 7.20 6.90
N GLU A 118 5.33 8.19 7.34
CA GLU A 118 3.94 8.00 7.75
C GLU A 118 3.10 7.42 6.60
N MET A 119 3.19 8.01 5.40
CA MET A 119 2.36 7.65 4.25
C MET A 119 2.76 6.32 3.61
N CYS A 120 4.06 6.01 3.53
CA CYS A 120 4.54 4.74 2.97
C CYS A 120 4.24 3.55 3.88
N GLY A 121 4.14 3.76 5.20
CA GLY A 121 3.71 2.74 6.15
C GLY A 121 4.61 1.51 6.22
N ALA A 122 3.99 0.32 6.26
CA ALA A 122 4.69 -0.95 6.38
C ALA A 122 5.55 -1.27 5.13
N PRO A 123 6.57 -2.13 5.25
CA PRO A 123 7.40 -2.52 4.11
C PRO A 123 6.57 -3.05 2.93
N GLY A 124 6.96 -2.69 1.71
CA GLY A 124 6.33 -3.18 0.47
C GLY A 124 6.46 -4.69 0.23
N THR A 125 7.17 -5.40 1.11
CA THR A 125 7.28 -6.87 1.12
C THR A 125 6.13 -7.56 1.84
N GLN A 126 5.21 -6.79 2.46
CA GLN A 126 4.08 -7.33 3.23
C GLN A 126 2.76 -6.70 2.78
N LYS A 127 1.70 -7.51 2.72
CA LYS A 127 0.34 -7.02 2.45
C LYS A 127 -0.15 -6.21 3.65
N ARG A 128 -0.62 -4.98 3.41
CA ARG A 128 -1.23 -4.14 4.45
C ARG A 128 -2.42 -4.86 5.07
N MET A 129 -2.43 -4.96 6.40
CA MET A 129 -3.61 -5.40 7.14
C MET A 129 -4.60 -4.23 7.27
N PRO A 130 -5.84 -4.36 6.79
CA PRO A 130 -6.83 -3.31 6.94
C PRO A 130 -7.19 -3.13 8.43
N PRO A 131 -7.32 -1.89 8.93
CA PRO A 131 -7.76 -1.64 10.29
C PRO A 131 -9.23 -2.00 10.47
N GLU A 132 -9.65 -2.26 11.71
CA GLU A 132 -11.04 -2.64 12.03
C GLU A 132 -12.09 -1.65 11.47
N ARG A 133 -11.79 -0.35 11.48
CA ARG A 133 -12.69 0.68 10.93
C ARG A 133 -13.00 0.45 9.45
N GLU A 134 -12.02 -0.01 8.69
CA GLU A 134 -12.17 -0.28 7.26
C GLU A 134 -12.92 -1.59 7.04
N ILE A 135 -12.62 -2.62 7.83
CA ILE A 135 -13.34 -3.89 7.80
C ILE A 135 -14.83 -3.67 8.06
N LYS A 136 -15.17 -2.95 9.14
CA LYS A 136 -16.57 -2.62 9.49
C LYS A 136 -17.27 -1.80 8.40
N TYR A 137 -16.55 -0.83 7.82
CA TYR A 137 -17.09 -0.03 6.72
C TYR A 137 -17.38 -0.89 5.48
N LEU A 138 -16.45 -1.78 5.12
CA LEU A 138 -16.61 -2.68 3.98
C LEU A 138 -17.74 -3.68 4.20
N ASP A 139 -17.87 -4.22 5.41
CA ASP A 139 -18.95 -5.17 5.76
C ASP A 139 -20.34 -4.54 5.62
N ALA A 140 -20.49 -3.23 5.86
CA ALA A 140 -21.74 -2.51 5.62
C ALA A 140 -22.09 -2.36 4.12
N LEU A 141 -21.12 -2.49 3.23
CA LEU A 141 -21.29 -2.41 1.77
C LEU A 141 -21.37 -3.78 1.10
N VAL A 142 -21.17 -4.87 1.85
CA VAL A 142 -21.33 -6.22 1.34
C VAL A 142 -22.80 -6.44 0.94
N ARG A 143 -23.00 -7.03 -0.23
CA ARG A 143 -24.35 -7.39 -0.70
C ARG A 143 -24.78 -8.71 -0.09
N GLY A 144 -25.91 -8.68 0.61
CA GLY A 144 -26.63 -9.88 1.03
C GLY A 144 -27.35 -10.55 -0.13
N VAL A 145 -27.61 -11.84 0.03
CA VAL A 145 -28.39 -12.65 -0.91
C VAL A 145 -29.86 -12.64 -0.52
N TYR A 146 -30.72 -12.21 -1.43
CA TYR A 146 -32.17 -12.12 -1.22
C TYR A 146 -32.90 -12.99 -2.24
N ALA A 147 -34.03 -13.56 -1.84
CA ALA A 147 -34.89 -14.32 -2.74
C ALA A 147 -35.61 -13.39 -3.72
N LYS A 148 -35.50 -13.65 -5.02
CA LYS A 148 -36.18 -12.86 -6.07
C LYS A 148 -37.64 -13.27 -6.28
N ARG A 149 -37.99 -14.45 -5.79
CA ARG A 149 -39.32 -15.08 -5.84
C ARG A 149 -39.47 -16.02 -4.64
N ASP A 150 -40.66 -16.55 -4.42
CA ASP A 150 -40.88 -17.55 -3.37
C ASP A 150 -40.14 -18.85 -3.71
N LEU A 151 -39.35 -19.35 -2.76
CA LEU A 151 -38.56 -20.57 -2.85
C LEU A 151 -39.01 -21.57 -1.77
N PRO A 152 -39.44 -22.78 -2.15
CA PRO A 152 -39.94 -23.77 -1.18
C PRO A 152 -38.79 -24.41 -0.38
N GLU A 153 -39.14 -25.02 0.76
CA GLU A 153 -38.23 -25.89 1.52
C GLU A 153 -37.74 -27.06 0.64
N GLY A 154 -36.47 -27.42 0.80
CA GLY A 154 -35.79 -28.44 0.00
C GLY A 154 -35.37 -27.98 -1.40
N TYR A 155 -35.61 -26.71 -1.76
CA TYR A 155 -35.19 -26.17 -3.06
C TYR A 155 -33.67 -26.08 -3.15
N ILE A 156 -33.12 -26.48 -4.31
CA ILE A 156 -31.69 -26.49 -4.58
C ILE A 156 -31.31 -25.25 -5.40
N LEU A 157 -30.40 -24.44 -4.87
CA LEU A 157 -29.87 -23.25 -5.54
C LEU A 157 -28.87 -23.64 -6.64
N ASN A 158 -29.38 -23.85 -7.86
CA ASN A 158 -28.55 -24.25 -9.00
C ASN A 158 -27.95 -23.04 -9.72
N HIS A 159 -26.67 -23.15 -10.11
CA HIS A 159 -25.89 -22.09 -10.73
C HIS A 159 -26.60 -21.46 -11.94
N ASP A 160 -27.23 -22.29 -12.77
CA ASP A 160 -27.92 -21.88 -13.99
C ASP A 160 -29.16 -21.01 -13.75
N ARG A 161 -29.75 -21.10 -12.55
CA ARG A 161 -30.98 -20.38 -12.17
C ARG A 161 -30.80 -19.39 -11.04
N LEU A 162 -29.58 -19.20 -10.52
CA LEU A 162 -29.29 -18.27 -9.42
C LEU A 162 -29.83 -16.85 -9.70
N ASN A 163 -29.76 -16.37 -10.94
CA ASN A 163 -30.23 -15.03 -11.32
C ASN A 163 -31.77 -14.91 -11.43
N GLU A 164 -32.48 -16.03 -11.57
CA GLU A 164 -33.93 -16.12 -11.54
C GLU A 164 -34.45 -16.25 -10.11
N ASP A 165 -33.69 -16.97 -9.28
CA ASP A 165 -34.06 -17.32 -7.91
C ASP A 165 -33.67 -16.24 -6.90
N LEU A 166 -32.57 -15.53 -7.14
CA LEU A 166 -31.94 -14.64 -6.16
C LEU A 166 -31.57 -13.28 -6.76
N TYR A 167 -31.37 -12.29 -5.89
CA TYR A 167 -30.70 -11.04 -6.21
C TYR A 167 -29.77 -10.61 -5.07
N LEU A 168 -28.79 -9.76 -5.39
CA LEU A 168 -27.80 -9.27 -4.44
C LEU A 168 -28.07 -7.81 -4.11
N ALA A 169 -28.27 -7.47 -2.83
CA ALA A 169 -28.58 -6.11 -2.41
C ALA A 169 -27.87 -5.71 -1.10
N VAL A 170 -27.70 -4.41 -0.92
CA VAL A 170 -27.26 -3.78 0.35
C VAL A 170 -28.52 -3.24 1.04
N PRO A 171 -28.64 -3.32 2.38
CA PRO A 171 -27.65 -3.82 3.32
C PRO A 171 -27.63 -5.34 3.46
N LEU A 172 -26.49 -5.88 3.89
CA LEU A 172 -26.41 -7.24 4.45
C LEU A 172 -27.05 -7.24 5.85
N GLN A 173 -27.95 -8.17 6.12
CA GLN A 173 -28.57 -8.37 7.43
C GLN A 173 -27.70 -9.30 8.30
N LYS A 174 -27.78 -9.17 9.63
CA LYS A 174 -27.13 -10.13 10.54
C LYS A 174 -27.61 -11.55 10.33
N GLY A 175 -26.68 -12.49 10.16
CA GLY A 175 -27.00 -13.89 9.90
C GLY A 175 -27.33 -14.20 8.44
N GLN A 176 -27.32 -13.21 7.55
CA GLN A 176 -27.54 -13.40 6.12
C GLN A 176 -26.27 -13.87 5.42
N ILE A 177 -26.41 -14.77 4.46
CA ILE A 177 -25.30 -15.09 3.55
C ILE A 177 -25.06 -13.93 2.58
N SER A 178 -23.78 -13.70 2.25
CA SER A 178 -23.41 -12.68 1.27
C SER A 178 -22.99 -13.31 -0.05
N CYS A 179 -22.68 -12.47 -1.03
CA CYS A 179 -22.05 -12.92 -2.27
C CYS A 179 -20.72 -13.67 -2.08
N ARG A 180 -20.08 -13.59 -0.89
CA ARG A 180 -18.86 -14.33 -0.57
C ARG A 180 -19.12 -15.79 -0.20
N GLU A 181 -20.30 -16.11 0.34
CA GLU A 181 -20.64 -17.46 0.81
C GLU A 181 -21.62 -18.18 -0.11
N LEU A 182 -22.33 -17.46 -0.99
CA LEU A 182 -23.27 -18.07 -1.92
C LEU A 182 -22.58 -19.11 -2.82
N MET A 183 -23.01 -20.37 -2.70
CA MET A 183 -22.53 -21.47 -3.53
C MET A 183 -23.68 -22.12 -4.29
N SER A 184 -23.37 -22.66 -5.47
CA SER A 184 -24.33 -23.51 -6.17
C SER A 184 -24.43 -24.87 -5.50
N GLY A 185 -25.65 -25.41 -5.47
CA GLY A 185 -25.96 -26.72 -4.90
C GLY A 185 -26.41 -26.66 -3.43
N GLU A 186 -26.43 -25.47 -2.83
CA GLU A 186 -26.96 -25.29 -1.48
C GLU A 186 -28.47 -25.58 -1.46
N ILE A 187 -28.92 -26.29 -0.42
CA ILE A 187 -30.31 -26.71 -0.26
C ILE A 187 -30.96 -25.83 0.80
N LEU A 188 -32.12 -25.24 0.48
CA LEU A 188 -32.89 -24.51 1.47
C LEU A 188 -33.50 -25.48 2.49
N THR A 189 -33.20 -25.30 3.77
CA THR A 189 -33.78 -26.10 4.87
C THR A 189 -35.12 -25.55 5.34
N ARG A 190 -35.55 -24.40 4.82
CA ARG A 190 -36.82 -23.73 5.11
C ARG A 190 -37.29 -23.00 3.86
N ALA A 191 -38.60 -22.83 3.70
CA ALA A 191 -39.14 -21.95 2.67
C ALA A 191 -38.68 -20.49 2.89
N CYS A 192 -38.46 -19.76 1.80
CA CYS A 192 -38.08 -18.35 1.81
C CYS A 192 -39.00 -17.58 0.86
N ASN A 193 -39.66 -16.55 1.35
CA ASN A 193 -40.54 -15.74 0.52
C ASN A 193 -39.74 -14.77 -0.35
N LYS A 194 -40.39 -14.24 -1.38
CA LYS A 194 -39.83 -13.16 -2.21
C LYS A 194 -39.39 -11.98 -1.34
N ASP A 195 -38.25 -11.42 -1.70
CA ASP A 195 -37.55 -10.29 -1.08
C ASP A 195 -37.04 -10.55 0.35
N GLU A 196 -37.18 -11.78 0.87
CA GLU A 196 -36.57 -12.19 2.15
C GLU A 196 -35.07 -12.48 2.01
N PRO A 197 -34.28 -12.22 3.06
CA PRO A 197 -32.87 -12.55 3.11
C PRO A 197 -32.67 -14.08 3.22
N ILE A 198 -31.75 -14.64 2.43
CA ILE A 198 -31.30 -16.02 2.63
C ILE A 198 -30.36 -16.05 3.83
N MET A 199 -30.79 -16.73 4.90
CA MET A 199 -30.06 -16.82 6.16
C MET A 199 -29.10 -18.01 6.15
N ILE A 200 -27.97 -17.91 6.86
CA ILE A 200 -27.05 -19.04 7.03
C ILE A 200 -27.72 -20.25 7.66
N ASP A 201 -28.73 -20.01 8.51
CA ASP A 201 -29.51 -21.05 9.19
C ASP A 201 -30.62 -21.67 8.32
N SER A 202 -30.89 -21.09 7.15
CA SER A 202 -31.87 -21.60 6.17
C SER A 202 -31.22 -22.35 5.00
N ILE A 203 -29.91 -22.57 5.03
CA ILE A 203 -29.18 -23.34 4.02
C ILE A 203 -28.44 -24.52 4.63
N ASP A 204 -28.50 -25.65 3.93
CA ASP A 204 -27.61 -26.79 4.16
C ASP A 204 -26.33 -26.58 3.33
N SER A 205 -25.27 -26.13 4.00
CA SER A 205 -24.01 -25.71 3.40
C SER A 205 -22.86 -26.15 4.31
N PRO A 206 -21.66 -26.45 3.77
CA PRO A 206 -20.48 -26.69 4.60
C PRO A 206 -20.23 -25.58 5.63
N TYR A 207 -20.66 -24.35 5.30
CA TYR A 207 -20.55 -23.17 6.15
C TYR A 207 -21.53 -23.16 7.34
N SER A 208 -22.73 -23.75 7.21
CA SER A 208 -23.72 -23.79 8.30
C SER A 208 -23.35 -24.81 9.39
N THR A 209 -22.38 -25.68 9.14
CA THR A 209 -21.85 -26.62 10.14
C THR A 209 -20.62 -26.09 10.89
N ASN A 210 -20.05 -24.94 10.48
CA ASN A 210 -18.87 -24.35 11.11
C ASN A 210 -19.25 -23.22 12.08
N ASP A 211 -19.20 -23.50 13.38
CA ASP A 211 -19.58 -22.55 14.43
C ASP A 211 -18.78 -21.25 14.42
N SER A 212 -17.50 -21.29 14.05
CA SER A 212 -16.66 -20.09 13.98
C SER A 212 -17.11 -19.17 12.85
N LEU A 213 -17.46 -19.74 11.69
CA LEU A 213 -17.92 -18.99 10.54
C LEU A 213 -19.33 -18.43 10.76
N ARG A 214 -20.23 -19.20 11.37
CA ARG A 214 -21.55 -18.70 11.79
C ARG A 214 -21.42 -17.49 12.71
N LYS A 215 -20.55 -17.55 13.73
CA LYS A 215 -20.30 -16.39 14.61
C LYS A 215 -19.86 -15.15 13.84
N ILE A 216 -18.99 -15.30 12.85
CA ILE A 216 -18.56 -14.18 11.99
C ILE A 216 -19.74 -13.61 11.19
N ILE A 217 -20.57 -14.47 10.58
CA ILE A 217 -21.73 -14.05 9.78
C ILE A 217 -22.76 -13.31 10.65
N TYR A 218 -22.95 -13.71 11.91
CA TYR A 218 -23.82 -13.03 12.86
C TYR A 218 -23.22 -11.74 13.45
N GLN A 219 -21.90 -11.55 13.34
CA GLN A 219 -21.21 -10.35 13.83
C GLN A 219 -21.11 -9.23 12.79
N ARG A 220 -21.48 -9.50 11.53
CA ARG A 220 -21.50 -8.52 10.43
C ARG A 220 -22.93 -8.23 9.97
N GLY A 221 -23.10 -7.19 9.15
CA GLY A 221 -24.42 -6.72 8.72
C GLY A 221 -25.11 -5.85 9.76
N LEU A 222 -26.26 -5.28 9.39
CA LEU A 222 -27.08 -4.43 10.26
C LEU A 222 -27.83 -5.24 11.32
#